data_AF-A0A1M4M3V0-F1
#
_entry.id   AF-A0A1M4M3V0-F1
#
_cell.length_a   1.000
_cell.length_b   1.000
_cell.length_c   1.000
_cell.angle_alpha   90.00
_cell.angle_beta   90.00
_cell.angle_gamma   90.00
#
_symmetry.space_group_name_H-M   'P 1'
#
loop_
_entity.id
_entity.type
_entity.pdbx_description
1 polymer ?
#
loop_
_entity_poly.entity_id
_entity_poly.type
_entity_poly.pdbx_seq_one_letter_code
_entity_poly.pdbx_strand_id
1 'polypeptide(L)' 'MANDKQLTIYDFIEKAKQVDTREIPRNIKLKRGQSWCPYCNNIVIFIKDKRLKVRKCPICGISENDFWVKKVNRKNSGG' A
#
# COMPACT_ATOMS: atom_id res chain seq x y z
N MET A 1 33.57 -22.51 -6.00
CA MET A 1 32.38 -23.20 -6.56
C MET A 1 31.30 -22.15 -6.76
N ALA A 2 31.06 -21.74 -8.01
CA ALA A 2 30.01 -20.77 -8.32
C ALA A 2 28.65 -21.47 -8.16
N ASN A 3 27.79 -20.87 -7.36
CA ASN A 3 26.44 -21.37 -7.09
C ASN A 3 25.58 -21.12 -8.34
N ASP A 4 25.54 -22.08 -9.25
CA ASP A 4 24.79 -22.02 -10.50
C ASP A 4 23.29 -22.20 -10.22
N LYS A 5 22.66 -21.14 -9.72
CA LYS A 5 21.21 -21.11 -9.47
C LYS A 5 20.51 -20.92 -10.81
N GLN A 6 19.93 -21.98 -11.35
CA GLN A 6 18.96 -21.87 -12.44
C GLN A 6 17.74 -21.08 -11.94
N LEU A 7 17.50 -19.93 -12.59
CA LEU A 7 16.29 -19.13 -12.39
C LEU A 7 15.12 -19.81 -13.08
N THR A 8 13.98 -19.86 -12.40
CA THR A 8 12.74 -20.44 -12.91
C THR A 8 11.78 -19.33 -13.33
N ILE A 9 10.77 -19.68 -14.13
CA ILE A 9 9.71 -18.73 -14.50
C ILE A 9 9.02 -18.12 -13.26
N TYR A 10 8.94 -18.87 -12.15
CA TYR A 10 8.34 -18.42 -10.90
C TYR A 10 9.07 -17.23 -10.27
N ASP A 11 10.36 -17.07 -10.54
CA ASP A 11 11.15 -15.96 -10.01
C ASP A 11 10.77 -14.61 -10.64
N PHE A 12 10.17 -14.65 -11.83
CA PHE A 12 9.74 -13.47 -12.59
C PHE A 12 8.25 -13.16 -12.46
N ILE A 13 7.47 -14.02 -11.80
CA ILE A 13 6.04 -13.76 -11.56
C ILE A 13 5.91 -12.64 -10.53
N GLU A 14 5.11 -11.62 -10.83
CA GLU A 14 4.81 -10.55 -9.90
C GLU A 14 4.16 -11.11 -8.63
N LYS A 15 4.91 -11.06 -7.52
CA LYS A 15 4.45 -11.54 -6.22
C LYS A 15 3.40 -10.59 -5.65
N ALA A 16 2.49 -11.14 -4.85
CA ALA A 16 1.53 -10.33 -4.10
C ALA A 16 2.29 -9.32 -3.22
N LYS A 17 1.86 -8.05 -3.24
CA LYS A 17 2.45 -7.00 -2.42
C LYS A 17 2.28 -7.35 -0.94
N GLN A 18 3.37 -7.33 -0.20
CA GLN A 18 3.35 -7.53 1.24
C GLN A 18 3.17 -6.19 1.95
N VAL A 19 2.52 -6.24 3.11
CA VAL A 19 2.35 -5.08 3.99
C VAL A 19 3.67 -4.84 4.71
N ASP A 20 4.18 -3.62 4.59
CA ASP A 20 5.42 -3.21 5.27
C ASP A 20 5.11 -2.76 6.69
N THR A 21 4.17 -1.82 6.84
CA THR A 21 3.78 -1.26 8.15
C THR A 21 2.32 -1.54 8.50
N ARG A 22 2.09 -2.14 9.67
CA ARG A 22 0.75 -2.43 10.22
C ARG A 22 0.17 -1.30 11.05
N GLU A 23 0.94 -0.24 11.29
CA GLU A 23 0.57 0.94 12.06
C GLU A 23 1.21 2.19 11.43
N ILE A 24 0.61 3.36 11.68
CA ILE A 24 1.20 4.64 11.28
C ILE A 24 2.32 4.98 12.28
N PRO A 25 3.55 5.26 11.84
CA PRO A 25 4.64 5.65 12.74
C PRO A 25 4.27 6.88 13.58
N ARG A 26 4.68 6.91 14.86
CA ARG A 26 4.28 7.94 15.83
C ARG A 26 4.60 9.38 15.41
N ASN A 27 5.64 9.57 14.59
CA ASN A 27 6.08 10.88 14.12
C ASN A 27 5.36 11.35 12.85
N ILE A 28 4.45 10.54 12.30
CA ILE A 28 3.68 10.87 11.10
C ILE A 28 2.32 11.45 11.52
N LYS A 29 2.09 12.70 11.14
CA LYS A 29 0.80 13.37 11.25
C LYS A 29 0.17 13.47 9.87
N LEU A 30 -0.96 12.79 9.68
CA LEU A 30 -1.74 12.89 8.45
C LEU A 30 -2.53 14.21 8.45
N LYS A 31 -2.44 14.98 7.36
CA LYS A 31 -3.30 16.16 7.15
C LYS A 31 -4.66 15.73 6.61
N ARG A 32 -5.65 16.64 6.65
CA ARG A 32 -6.99 16.41 6.08
C ARG A 32 -6.87 16.00 4.61
N GLY A 33 -7.52 14.89 4.24
CA GLY A 33 -7.49 14.35 2.88
C GLY A 33 -6.26 13.49 2.55
N GLN A 34 -5.28 13.39 3.44
CA GLN A 34 -4.16 12.46 3.31
C GLN A 34 -4.47 11.12 4.00
N SER A 35 -3.82 10.06 3.54
CA SER A 35 -3.91 8.73 4.13
C SER A 35 -2.55 8.06 4.12
N TRP A 36 -2.36 7.11 5.02
CA TRP A 36 -1.16 6.28 5.05
C TRP A 36 -1.33 5.06 4.15
N CYS A 37 -0.37 4.82 3.26
CA CYS A 37 -0.29 3.56 2.52
C CYS A 37 0.67 2.58 3.23
N PRO A 38 0.16 1.49 3.81
CA PRO A 38 0.96 0.53 4.58
C PRO A 38 1.85 -0.36 3.70
N TYR A 39 1.66 -0.33 2.38
CA TYR A 39 2.46 -1.07 1.40
C TYR A 39 3.62 -0.24 0.83
N CYS A 40 3.49 1.09 0.81
CA CYS A 40 4.53 2.01 0.35
C CYS A 40 5.28 2.67 1.49
N ASN A 41 4.83 2.48 2.73
CA ASN A 41 5.33 3.16 3.92
C ASN A 41 5.36 4.70 3.75
N ASN A 42 4.31 5.26 3.12
CA ASN A 42 4.27 6.66 2.70
C ASN A 42 2.90 7.30 2.88
N ILE A 43 2.91 8.63 3.08
CA ILE A 43 1.71 9.47 3.07
C ILE A 43 1.29 9.69 1.61
N VAL A 44 0.04 9.37 1.28
CA VAL A 44 -0.49 9.49 -0.07
C VAL A 44 -1.89 10.12 -0.06
N ILE A 45 -2.29 10.63 -1.21
CA ILE A 45 -3.68 10.98 -1.50
C ILE A 45 -4.18 9.92 -2.47
N PHE A 46 -5.19 9.15 -2.06
CA PHE A 46 -5.76 8.12 -2.93
C PHE A 46 -6.53 8.78 -4.09
N ILE A 47 -6.14 8.43 -5.32
CA ILE A 47 -6.68 9.03 -6.55
C ILE A 47 -7.75 8.11 -7.13
N LYS A 48 -8.87 8.69 -7.57
CA LYS A 48 -9.98 7.94 -8.18
C LYS A 48 -9.53 7.30 -9.50
N ASP A 49 -9.58 5.98 -9.56
CA ASP A 49 -9.49 5.20 -10.78
C ASP A 49 -10.84 5.27 -11.51
N LYS A 50 -10.86 5.89 -12.69
CA LYS A 50 -12.09 6.11 -13.47
C LYS A 50 -12.69 4.79 -13.98
N ARG A 51 -11.87 3.77 -14.22
CA ARG A 51 -12.30 2.47 -14.77
C ARG A 51 -12.94 1.61 -13.71
N LEU A 52 -12.30 1.51 -12.55
CA LEU A 52 -12.77 0.64 -11.46
C LEU A 52 -13.63 1.36 -10.41
N LYS A 53 -13.82 2.68 -10.53
CA LYS A 53 -14.58 3.54 -9.60
C LYS A 53 -14.12 3.47 -8.13
N VAL A 54 -12.89 3.03 -7.88
CA VAL A 54 -12.25 2.99 -6.55
C VAL A 54 -11.12 4.00 -6.47
N ARG A 55 -10.76 4.51 -5.29
CA ARG A 55 -9.51 5.28 -5.17
C ARG A 55 -8.34 4.35 -4.89
N LYS A 56 -7.20 4.66 -5.49
CA LYS A 56 -5.96 3.86 -5.43
C LYS A 56 -4.78 4.73 -5.01
N CYS A 57 -3.81 4.07 -4.39
CA CYS A 57 -2.51 4.66 -4.14
C CYS A 57 -1.83 4.92 -5.50
N PRO A 58 -1.33 6.14 -5.76
CA PRO A 58 -0.65 6.46 -7.02
C PRO A 58 0.70 5.75 -7.19
N ILE A 59 1.28 5.20 -6.10
CA ILE A 59 2.59 4.55 -6.10
C ILE A 59 2.43 3.05 -6.37
N CYS A 60 1.65 2.34 -5.55
CA CYS A 60 1.54 0.89 -5.63
C CYS A 60 0.21 0.37 -6.21
N GLY A 61 -0.76 1.24 -6.49
CA GLY A 61 -2.06 0.84 -7.05
C GLY A 61 -3.02 0.16 -6.06
N ILE A 62 -2.64 -0.02 -4.79
CA ILE A 62 -3.55 -0.61 -3.78
C ILE A 62 -4.78 0.29 -3.58
N SER A 63 -5.94 -0.31 -3.37
CA SER A 63 -7.18 0.44 -3.14
C SER A 63 -7.24 1.03 -1.74
N GLU A 64 -7.91 2.18 -1.59
CA GLU A 64 -8.27 2.72 -0.28
C GLU A 64 -9.15 1.75 0.55
N ASN A 65 -9.86 0.84 -0.14
CA ASN A 65 -10.73 -0.16 0.45
C ASN A 65 -9.99 -1.42 0.94
N ASP A 66 -8.69 -1.52 0.69
CA ASP A 66 -7.89 -2.64 1.17
C ASP A 66 -7.93 -2.76 2.70
N PHE A 67 -7.94 -4.00 3.20
CA PHE A 67 -8.10 -4.27 4.63
C PHE A 67 -7.06 -3.54 5.49
N TRP A 68 -5.78 -3.58 5.09
CA TRP A 68 -4.71 -2.96 5.87
C TRP A 68 -4.74 -1.44 5.76
N VAL A 69 -5.05 -0.90 4.57
CA VAL A 69 -5.25 0.54 4.40
C VAL A 69 -6.38 1.05 5.30
N LYS A 70 -7.53 0.37 5.32
CA LYS A 70 -8.64 0.73 6.19
C LYS A 70 -8.25 0.62 7.65
N LYS A 71 -7.58 -0.47 8.04
CA LYS A 71 -7.20 -0.73 9.44
C LYS A 71 -6.26 0.35 9.98
N VAL A 72 -5.23 0.75 9.23
CA VAL A 72 -4.27 1.78 9.69
C VAL A 72 -4.86 3.19 9.70
N ASN A 73 -5.78 3.49 8.77
CA ASN A 73 -6.38 4.82 8.65
C ASN A 73 -7.68 5.00 9.46
N ARG A 74 -8.28 3.92 9.99
CA ARG A 74 -9.56 3.97 10.73
C ARG A 74 -9.53 4.90 11.96
N LYS A 75 -8.36 5.11 12.56
CA LYS A 75 -8.19 6.01 13.71
C LYS A 75 -8.38 7.50 13.38
N ASN A 76 -8.35 7.87 12.10
CA ASN A 76 -8.55 9.26 11.65
C ASN A 76 -9.92 9.50 11.01
N SER A 77 -10.81 8.50 11.02
CA SER A 77 -12.19 8.60 10.55
C SER A 77 -13.12 9.06 11.67
N GLY A 78 -12.78 10.19 12.31
CA GLY A 78 -13.68 10.87 13.23
C GLY A 78 -14.76 11.59 12.41
N GLY A 79 -15.98 11.06 12.47
CA GLY A 79 -17.19 11.87 12.29
C GLY A 79 -17.43 12.72 13.53
#